data_AF-A0A4Y2DWK7-F1
#
_entry.id   AF-A0A4Y2DWK7-F1
#
_cell.length_a   1.000
_cell.length_b   1.000
_cell.length_c   1.000
_cell.angle_alpha   90.00
_cell.angle_beta   90.00
_cell.angle_gamma   90.00
#
_symmetry.space_group_name_H-M   'P 1'
#
loop_
_entity.id
_entity.type
_entity.pdbx_description
1 polymer ?
#
loop_
_entity_poly.entity_id
_entity_poly.type
_entity_poly.pdbx_seq_one_letter_code
_entity_poly.pdbx_strand_id
1 'polypeptide(L)'
;MRLQVRLFLLMRTLKQLAIDERKRYPAAAAAVLESDLYMDDVLSGSDDLETAKNLQRELIDILSSGKMSLHKWCGNTAELAVNGESYPFSNPEETKTLGVVWKSKTDCFCFKVASEEFGVTKRLVLSTIARVFDPLEILGPVVSKAKIFFQKLWLLNLKWDDPLPAKEADEWLQFSSALQNVNDIEVDRYILLPKPDLIEIRGFSDASEAAYGADVYCKSRSRSGEVSIKLIASKSRVSPIKRLTIPKLELCSAVLLAKLVTRVISALKLDITNTFLWSDSMIVLCWLQKEPCYLKTLVANRVSEIQKLTNIAQGRHVSSHDNPADLISRGVDPDRLSESSLWWSGPEFLTHDSYPKRDIPSTVIIIQYDFSNELKNSNCSDSKCFSVFSDGVNNFAKVLIDLSNNYCKIIRILSYIYRFINNCKNKSERKKGPLESGELKVSELFVLKQVQNEHLVKDVNSLRKKGEVSKESQLRNLHPFLDSSGLVRVGGGLGNSELSTDRKYPILLPSKGRVTHLILQYYHRMNLHVGPQSLLFHVRQKYWPLW
;
A
#
# COMPACT_ATOMS: atom_id res chain seq x y z
N MET A 1 18.06 8.58 20.48
CA MET A 1 17.95 9.97 19.97
C MET A 1 19.30 10.62 19.66
N ARG A 2 20.28 10.65 20.59
CA ARG A 2 21.59 11.31 20.35
C ARG A 2 22.41 10.77 19.16
N LEU A 3 22.38 9.45 18.91
CA LEU A 3 23.07 8.83 17.76
C LEU A 3 22.45 9.20 16.40
N GLN A 4 21.12 9.25 16.31
CA GLN A 4 20.41 9.61 15.06
C GLN A 4 20.67 11.07 14.64
N VAL A 5 20.80 11.99 15.60
CA VAL A 5 21.08 13.40 15.31
C VAL A 5 22.50 13.59 14.76
N ARG A 6 23.49 12.86 15.27
CA ARG A 6 24.89 12.95 14.81
C ARG A 6 25.04 12.53 13.35
N LEU A 7 24.45 11.40 12.97
CA LEU A 7 24.50 10.89 11.60
C LEU A 7 23.77 11.82 10.62
N PHE A 8 22.63 12.37 11.04
CA PHE A 8 21.91 13.38 10.25
C PHE A 8 22.76 14.63 9.99
N LEU A 9 23.43 15.16 11.03
CA LEU A 9 24.31 16.31 10.90
C LEU A 9 25.50 16.02 9.98
N LEU A 10 26.14 14.85 10.13
CA LEU A 10 27.23 14.42 9.25
C LEU A 10 26.77 14.39 7.79
N MET A 11 25.64 13.74 7.49
CA MET A 11 25.09 13.68 6.13
C MET A 11 24.77 15.07 5.58
N ARG A 12 24.23 15.97 6.41
CA ARG A 12 23.92 17.33 5.95
C ARG A 12 25.19 18.13 5.67
N THR A 13 26.21 18.00 6.52
CA THR A 13 27.52 18.64 6.34
C THR A 13 28.19 18.17 5.05
N LEU A 14 28.24 16.86 4.82
CA LEU A 14 28.82 16.29 3.59
C LEU A 14 28.08 16.75 2.33
N LYS A 15 26.74 16.78 2.37
CA LYS A 15 25.95 17.33 1.27
C LYS A 15 26.20 18.82 1.04
N GLN A 16 26.39 19.61 2.11
CA GLN A 16 26.68 21.03 1.96
C GLN A 16 28.08 21.24 1.36
N LEU A 17 29.08 20.50 1.85
CA LEU A 17 30.43 20.51 1.29
C LEU A 17 30.43 20.17 -0.20
N ALA A 18 29.67 19.14 -0.60
CA ALA A 18 29.51 18.78 -2.00
C ALA A 18 28.86 19.89 -2.85
N ILE A 19 27.92 20.66 -2.28
CA ILE A 19 27.31 21.80 -2.98
C ILE A 19 28.34 22.93 -3.16
N ASP A 20 29.07 23.26 -2.09
CA ASP A 20 29.99 24.40 -2.06
C ASP A 20 31.19 24.18 -2.99
N GLU A 21 31.73 22.95 -3.02
CA GLU A 21 32.91 22.58 -3.82
C GLU A 21 32.58 21.98 -5.19
N ARG A 22 31.29 21.91 -5.58
CA ARG A 22 30.83 21.27 -6.83
C ARG A 22 31.55 21.74 -8.09
N LYS A 23 31.93 23.02 -8.14
CA LYS A 23 32.62 23.59 -9.30
C LYS A 23 34.05 23.07 -9.44
N ARG A 24 34.69 22.72 -8.32
CA ARG A 24 36.08 22.29 -8.27
C ARG A 24 36.21 20.77 -8.39
N TYR A 25 35.28 20.02 -7.80
CA TYR A 25 35.27 18.55 -7.77
C TYR A 25 33.90 18.01 -8.24
N PRO A 26 33.55 18.17 -9.52
CA PRO A 26 32.20 17.88 -10.01
C PRO A 26 31.81 16.41 -9.91
N ALA A 27 32.73 15.46 -10.12
CA ALA A 27 32.44 14.04 -10.08
C ALA A 27 32.22 13.57 -8.63
N ALA A 28 33.09 13.98 -7.70
CA ALA A 28 32.92 13.65 -6.30
C ALA A 28 31.69 14.30 -5.67
N ALA A 29 31.40 15.56 -6.03
CA ALA A 29 30.18 16.23 -5.59
C ALA A 29 28.92 15.51 -6.10
N ALA A 30 28.92 15.02 -7.35
CA ALA A 30 27.83 14.22 -7.88
C ALA A 30 27.64 12.93 -7.06
N ALA A 31 28.70 12.14 -6.85
CA ALA A 31 28.63 10.91 -6.05
C ALA A 31 28.06 11.15 -4.63
N VAL A 32 28.54 12.19 -3.92
CA VAL A 32 28.04 12.53 -2.57
C VAL A 32 26.57 12.97 -2.59
N LEU A 33 26.15 13.72 -3.61
CA LEU A 33 24.77 14.20 -3.72
C LEU A 33 23.80 13.13 -4.23
N GLU A 34 24.28 12.21 -5.06
CA GLU A 34 23.50 11.14 -5.69
C GLU A 34 23.31 9.90 -4.80
N SER A 35 23.84 9.96 -3.57
CA SER A 35 23.67 8.98 -2.48
C SER A 35 24.59 7.77 -2.52
N ASP A 36 25.78 7.90 -3.09
CA ASP A 36 26.86 6.90 -2.99
C ASP A 36 27.46 6.86 -1.57
N LEU A 37 27.22 7.93 -0.80
CA LEU A 37 27.65 8.05 0.58
C LEU A 37 26.51 7.66 1.54
N TYR A 38 26.75 6.64 2.35
CA TYR A 38 25.82 6.17 3.37
C TYR A 38 26.50 6.14 4.74
N MET A 39 26.07 7.04 5.63
CA MET A 39 26.65 7.20 6.97
C MET A 39 28.16 7.51 6.89
N ASP A 40 29.01 6.55 7.18
CA ASP A 40 30.47 6.66 7.16
C ASP A 40 31.12 5.95 5.95
N ASP A 41 30.33 5.23 5.15
CA ASP A 41 30.80 4.48 3.98
C ASP A 41 30.55 5.24 2.67
N VAL A 42 31.50 5.15 1.73
CA VAL A 42 31.38 5.65 0.35
C VAL A 42 31.44 4.46 -0.61
N LEU A 43 30.37 4.26 -1.37
CA LEU A 43 30.19 3.15 -2.32
C LEU A 43 29.97 3.72 -3.71
N SER A 44 31.06 3.91 -4.44
CA SER A 44 31.04 4.53 -5.76
C SER A 44 31.94 3.78 -6.75
N GLY A 45 31.76 4.03 -8.04
CA GLY A 45 32.49 3.36 -9.11
C GLY A 45 32.25 3.99 -10.48
N SER A 46 32.89 3.44 -11.50
CA SER A 46 32.73 3.81 -12.91
C SER A 46 32.90 2.58 -13.81
N ASP A 47 32.45 2.70 -15.06
CA ASP A 47 32.60 1.66 -16.10
C ASP A 47 34.04 1.53 -16.63
N ASP A 48 34.90 2.49 -16.31
CA ASP A 48 36.30 2.51 -16.72
C ASP A 48 37.23 2.93 -15.58
N LEU A 49 38.44 2.35 -15.59
CA LEU A 49 39.43 2.51 -14.52
C LEU A 49 39.93 3.95 -14.37
N GLU A 50 40.05 4.70 -15.47
CA GLU A 50 40.60 6.05 -15.45
C GLU A 50 39.62 7.03 -14.81
N THR A 51 38.34 6.95 -15.18
CA THR A 51 37.26 7.71 -14.55
C THR A 51 37.09 7.32 -13.09
N ALA A 52 37.17 6.02 -12.76
CA ALA A 52 37.13 5.57 -11.35
C ALA A 52 38.29 6.16 -10.53
N LYS A 53 39.51 6.19 -11.08
CA LYS A 53 40.67 6.84 -10.44
C LYS A 53 40.52 8.35 -10.32
N ASN A 54 39.89 9.00 -11.30
CA ASN A 54 39.59 10.43 -11.21
C ASN A 54 38.59 10.72 -10.09
N LEU A 55 37.51 9.93 -10.03
CA LEU A 55 36.50 10.03 -8.99
C LEU A 55 37.09 9.81 -7.59
N GLN A 56 37.93 8.80 -7.43
CA GLN A 56 38.66 8.55 -6.18
C GLN A 56 39.50 9.77 -5.75
N ARG A 57 40.27 10.37 -6.67
CA ARG A 57 41.08 11.56 -6.38
C ARG A 57 40.22 12.74 -5.96
N GLU A 58 39.15 13.04 -6.72
CA GLU A 58 38.23 14.11 -6.38
C GLU A 58 37.54 13.88 -5.02
N LEU A 59 37.20 12.63 -4.67
CA LEU A 59 36.61 12.28 -3.37
C LEU A 59 37.57 12.53 -2.21
N ILE A 60 38.86 12.20 -2.39
CA ILE A 60 39.91 12.50 -1.41
C ILE A 60 40.03 14.02 -1.22
N ASP A 61 40.10 14.77 -2.32
CA ASP A 61 40.33 16.20 -2.29
C ASP A 61 39.13 16.99 -1.71
N ILE A 62 37.90 16.63 -2.10
CA ILE A 62 36.70 17.31 -1.61
C ILE A 62 36.54 17.11 -0.10
N LEU A 63 36.75 15.89 0.42
CA LEU A 63 36.63 15.62 1.85
C LEU A 63 37.79 16.20 2.65
N SER A 64 39.00 16.21 2.08
CA SER A 64 40.17 16.88 2.68
C SER A 64 39.94 18.39 2.86
N SER A 65 39.23 19.04 1.94
CA SER A 65 38.82 20.45 2.08
C SER A 65 37.93 20.68 3.31
N GLY A 66 37.08 19.70 3.65
CA GLY A 66 36.27 19.64 4.86
C GLY A 66 36.98 19.08 6.10
N LYS A 67 38.31 18.87 6.04
CA LYS A 67 39.14 18.26 7.09
C LYS A 67 38.72 16.84 7.47
N MET A 68 38.19 16.09 6.50
CA MET A 68 37.82 14.68 6.65
C MET A 68 38.72 13.81 5.78
N SER A 69 39.21 12.70 6.31
CA SER A 69 40.11 11.78 5.60
C SER A 69 39.42 10.46 5.29
N LEU A 70 39.46 10.04 4.02
CA LEU A 70 39.01 8.71 3.60
C LEU A 70 40.10 7.67 3.85
N HIS A 71 39.69 6.52 4.36
CA HIS A 71 40.57 5.39 4.70
C HIS A 71 39.92 4.07 4.25
N LYS A 72 40.67 2.97 4.32
CA LYS A 72 40.19 1.60 4.01
C LYS A 72 39.63 1.43 2.59
N TRP A 73 40.37 1.92 1.60
CA TRP A 73 40.02 1.75 0.19
C TRP A 73 40.01 0.27 -0.21
N CYS A 74 38.91 -0.14 -0.84
CA CYS A 74 38.74 -1.48 -1.37
C CYS A 74 38.09 -1.35 -2.76
N GLY A 75 38.54 -2.17 -3.71
CA GLY A 75 38.09 -2.12 -5.11
C GLY A 75 38.25 -3.49 -5.76
N ASN A 76 37.49 -3.73 -6.82
CA ASN A 76 37.59 -4.95 -7.63
C ASN A 76 38.80 -4.96 -8.58
N THR A 77 39.50 -3.82 -8.70
CA THR A 77 40.79 -3.70 -9.39
C THR A 77 41.87 -3.27 -8.41
N ALA A 78 43.05 -3.91 -8.49
CA ALA A 78 44.16 -3.64 -7.57
C ALA A 78 44.63 -2.18 -7.59
N GLU A 79 44.50 -1.46 -8.72
CA GLU A 79 44.93 -0.07 -8.82
C GLU A 79 44.01 0.94 -8.10
N LEU A 80 42.82 0.52 -7.65
CA LEU A 80 41.91 1.36 -6.86
C LEU A 80 42.10 1.17 -5.34
N ALA A 81 42.80 0.11 -4.92
CA ALA A 81 43.17 -0.13 -3.53
C ALA A 81 44.41 0.70 -3.15
N VAL A 82 44.25 2.02 -3.07
CA VAL A 82 45.35 2.94 -2.72
C VAL A 82 45.63 2.86 -1.22
N ASN A 83 46.88 2.57 -0.88
CA ASN A 83 47.47 2.40 0.46
C ASN A 83 47.08 1.10 1.18
N GLY A 84 47.96 0.10 1.05
CA GLY A 84 47.98 -1.14 1.82
C GLY A 84 48.29 -0.96 3.31
N GLU A 85 47.56 -0.08 3.99
CA GLU A 85 47.42 -0.20 5.44
C GLU A 85 46.60 -1.47 5.72
N SER A 86 47.31 -2.58 5.90
CA SER A 86 46.78 -3.80 6.50
C SER A 86 46.19 -3.44 7.86
N TYR A 87 44.87 -3.32 7.93
CA TYR A 87 44.20 -3.20 9.22
C TYR A 87 44.24 -4.57 9.90
N PRO A 88 44.71 -4.69 11.16
CA PRO A 88 44.98 -5.98 11.81
C PRO A 88 43.77 -6.93 11.97
N PHE A 89 42.58 -6.51 11.57
CA PHE A 89 41.31 -7.21 11.76
C PHE A 89 40.47 -7.36 10.48
N SER A 90 41.02 -7.02 9.30
CA SER A 90 40.34 -7.21 8.02
C SER A 90 40.98 -8.36 7.25
N ASN A 91 40.19 -9.35 6.84
CA ASN A 91 40.61 -10.29 5.82
C ASN A 91 40.76 -9.49 4.51
N PRO A 92 41.96 -9.38 3.90
CA PRO A 92 42.18 -8.52 2.74
C PRO A 92 41.35 -8.92 1.51
N GLU A 93 40.74 -10.11 1.52
CA GLU A 93 39.88 -10.61 0.43
C GLU A 93 38.38 -10.40 0.68
N GLU A 94 37.97 -10.12 1.92
CA GLU A 94 36.56 -9.98 2.31
C GLU A 94 36.34 -8.68 3.11
N THR A 95 35.55 -7.76 2.57
CA THR A 95 35.18 -6.51 3.26
C THR A 95 33.69 -6.53 3.57
N LYS A 96 33.29 -6.11 4.77
CA LYS A 96 31.87 -5.88 5.09
C LYS A 96 31.46 -4.51 4.59
N THR A 97 30.47 -4.47 3.70
CA THR A 97 29.90 -3.26 3.13
C THR A 97 28.42 -3.21 3.46
N LEU A 98 27.99 -2.20 4.23
CA LEU A 98 26.60 -2.05 4.71
C LEU A 98 26.04 -3.30 5.42
N GLY A 99 26.92 -4.10 6.04
CA GLY A 99 26.57 -5.33 6.74
C GLY A 99 26.61 -6.61 5.90
N VAL A 100 26.73 -6.52 4.57
CA VAL A 100 26.92 -7.68 3.67
C VAL A 100 28.41 -7.90 3.42
N VAL A 101 28.86 -9.15 3.28
CA VAL A 101 30.26 -9.44 2.94
C VAL A 101 30.44 -9.33 1.43
N TRP A 102 31.46 -8.59 0.99
CA TRP A 102 31.84 -8.44 -0.41
C TRP A 102 33.26 -8.95 -0.61
N LYS A 103 33.42 -9.88 -1.55
CA LYS A 103 34.71 -10.35 -2.08
C LYS A 103 35.10 -9.46 -3.24
N SER A 104 36.00 -8.51 -2.98
CA SER A 104 36.34 -7.48 -3.95
C SER A 104 37.00 -8.06 -5.22
N LYS A 105 37.90 -9.03 -5.08
CA LYS A 105 38.63 -9.64 -6.21
C LYS A 105 37.73 -10.35 -7.22
N THR A 106 36.72 -11.08 -6.75
CA THR A 106 35.77 -11.81 -7.61
C THR A 106 34.51 -10.98 -7.91
N ASP A 107 34.35 -9.84 -7.23
CA ASP A 107 33.17 -8.98 -7.28
C ASP A 107 31.85 -9.67 -6.90
N CYS A 108 31.91 -10.52 -5.86
CA CYS A 108 30.77 -11.28 -5.36
C CYS A 108 30.34 -10.83 -3.96
N PHE A 109 29.03 -10.83 -3.71
CA PHE A 109 28.49 -10.85 -2.37
C PHE A 109 28.53 -12.25 -1.77
N CYS A 110 28.80 -12.32 -0.48
CA CYS A 110 28.81 -13.52 0.34
C CYS A 110 28.03 -13.29 1.63
N PHE A 111 27.63 -14.40 2.23
CA PHE A 111 26.90 -14.42 3.49
C PHE A 111 27.73 -15.14 4.54
N LYS A 112 27.60 -14.73 5.82
CA LYS A 112 28.33 -15.35 6.92
C LYS A 112 27.38 -15.67 8.07
N VAL A 113 27.23 -16.95 8.34
CA VAL A 113 26.52 -17.52 9.48
C VAL A 113 27.54 -18.26 10.34
N ALA A 114 27.65 -17.88 11.61
CA ALA A 114 28.59 -18.49 12.54
C ALA A 114 28.15 -19.92 12.93
N SER A 115 29.13 -20.81 13.10
CA SER A 115 28.93 -22.13 13.67
C SER A 115 28.85 -22.01 15.20
N GLU A 116 27.65 -21.88 15.73
CA GLU A 116 27.36 -21.91 17.17
C GLU A 116 26.44 -23.09 17.48
N GLU A 117 26.44 -23.56 18.73
CA GLU A 117 25.39 -24.46 19.22
C GLU A 117 24.03 -23.75 19.07
N PHE A 118 23.20 -24.26 18.16
CA PHE A 118 21.90 -23.66 17.88
C PHE A 118 20.95 -23.94 19.04
N GLY A 119 20.59 -22.88 19.76
CA GLY A 119 19.67 -22.97 20.87
C GLY A 119 18.27 -23.43 20.45
N VAL A 120 17.68 -24.31 21.26
CA VAL A 120 16.34 -24.91 21.06
C VAL A 120 15.29 -24.26 21.97
N THR A 121 15.25 -22.93 21.98
CA THR A 121 14.14 -22.15 22.57
C THR A 121 13.61 -21.16 21.54
N LYS A 122 12.36 -20.71 21.69
CA LYS A 122 11.76 -19.74 20.77
C LYS A 122 12.59 -18.45 20.65
N ARG A 123 13.19 -17.96 21.74
CA ARG A 123 14.08 -16.79 21.74
C ARG A 123 15.34 -17.04 20.90
N LEU A 124 15.97 -18.20 21.07
CA LEU A 124 17.22 -18.53 20.39
C LEU A 124 16.99 -18.77 18.89
N VAL A 125 15.88 -19.43 18.53
CA VAL A 125 15.43 -19.55 17.12
C VAL A 125 15.32 -18.17 16.46
N LEU A 126 14.59 -17.24 17.07
CA LEU A 126 14.44 -15.89 16.52
C LEU A 126 15.79 -15.15 16.40
N SER A 127 16.64 -15.30 17.41
CA SER A 127 17.99 -14.73 17.41
C SER A 127 18.81 -15.25 16.22
N THR A 128 18.78 -16.56 15.96
CA THR A 128 19.47 -17.16 14.81
C THR A 128 18.93 -16.63 13.48
N ILE A 129 17.60 -16.53 13.32
CA ILE A 129 16.99 -15.97 12.10
C ILE A 129 17.47 -14.53 11.87
N ALA A 130 17.52 -13.71 12.93
CA ALA A 130 17.92 -12.31 12.84
C ALA A 130 19.42 -12.12 12.54
N ARG A 131 20.28 -13.13 12.78
CA ARG A 131 21.71 -13.09 12.45
C ARG A 131 21.98 -13.24 10.95
N VAL A 132 21.05 -13.83 10.19
CA VAL A 132 21.16 -13.88 8.73
C VAL A 132 20.87 -12.49 8.17
N PHE A 133 21.93 -11.68 8.06
CA PHE A 133 21.82 -10.33 7.53
C PHE A 133 21.76 -10.35 6.00
N ASP A 134 20.57 -10.11 5.47
CA ASP A 134 20.29 -10.13 4.04
C ASP A 134 19.28 -9.02 3.68
N PRO A 135 19.75 -7.80 3.41
CA PRO A 135 18.90 -6.63 3.20
C PRO A 135 18.08 -6.70 1.91
N LEU A 136 18.58 -7.43 0.91
CA LEU A 136 17.92 -7.62 -0.40
C LEU A 136 17.05 -8.89 -0.42
N GLU A 137 17.05 -9.68 0.66
CA GLU A 137 16.43 -11.00 0.74
C GLU A 137 16.86 -11.93 -0.43
N ILE A 138 18.13 -11.91 -0.81
CA ILE A 138 18.69 -12.82 -1.84
C ILE A 138 18.60 -14.29 -1.37
N LEU A 139 18.76 -14.54 -0.07
CA LEU A 139 18.50 -15.81 0.61
C LEU A 139 17.04 -15.97 1.02
N GLY A 140 16.13 -15.24 0.36
CA GLY A 140 14.70 -15.20 0.64
C GLY A 140 14.07 -16.56 0.94
N PRO A 141 14.29 -17.61 0.13
CA PRO A 141 13.78 -18.96 0.38
C PRO A 141 14.23 -19.58 1.72
N VAL A 142 15.51 -19.47 2.07
CA VAL A 142 16.06 -20.00 3.33
C VAL A 142 15.49 -19.25 4.53
N VAL A 143 15.49 -17.92 4.46
CA VAL A 143 14.96 -17.07 5.53
C VAL A 143 13.44 -17.29 5.68
N SER A 144 12.72 -17.53 4.60
CA SER A 144 11.28 -17.82 4.61
C SER A 144 10.97 -19.13 5.31
N LYS A 145 11.74 -20.20 5.03
CA LYS A 145 11.61 -21.48 5.74
C LYS A 145 11.75 -21.29 7.26
N ALA A 146 12.75 -20.52 7.68
CA ALA A 146 12.99 -20.23 9.09
C ALA A 146 11.85 -19.38 9.72
N LYS A 147 11.33 -18.37 9.00
CA LYS A 147 10.19 -17.56 9.44
C LYS A 147 8.90 -18.38 9.56
N ILE A 148 8.65 -19.32 8.65
CA ILE A 148 7.51 -20.26 8.70
C ILE A 148 7.63 -21.15 9.94
N PHE A 149 8.81 -21.73 10.18
CA PHE A 149 9.07 -22.52 11.38
C PHE A 149 8.83 -21.70 12.65
N PHE A 150 9.28 -20.44 12.70
CA PHE A 150 9.02 -19.57 13.84
C PHE A 150 7.52 -19.32 14.07
N GLN A 151 6.71 -19.17 13.01
CA GLN A 151 5.25 -19.09 13.14
C GLN A 151 4.64 -20.36 13.73
N LYS A 152 5.14 -21.55 13.34
CA LYS A 152 4.72 -22.83 13.93
C LYS A 152 4.94 -22.84 15.45
N LEU A 153 6.06 -22.30 15.94
CA LEU A 153 6.32 -22.19 17.39
C LEU A 153 5.34 -21.28 18.12
N TRP A 154 4.85 -20.21 17.47
CA TRP A 154 3.82 -19.36 18.06
C TRP A 154 2.49 -20.08 18.25
N LEU A 155 2.13 -20.97 17.32
CA LEU A 155 0.89 -21.76 17.39
C LEU A 155 0.94 -22.82 18.50
N LEU A 156 2.14 -23.27 18.89
CA LEU A 156 2.34 -24.15 20.05
C LEU A 156 2.19 -23.45 21.40
N ASN A 157 2.02 -22.12 21.42
CA ASN A 157 1.82 -21.31 22.62
C ASN A 157 2.96 -21.45 23.66
N LEU A 158 4.19 -21.66 23.21
CA LEU A 158 5.39 -21.73 24.04
C LEU A 158 5.76 -20.33 24.57
N LYS A 159 6.34 -20.23 25.78
CA LYS A 159 7.00 -19.00 26.25
C LYS A 159 8.35 -18.83 25.53
N TRP A 160 9.00 -17.69 25.76
CA TRP A 160 10.25 -17.35 25.05
C TRP A 160 11.40 -18.30 25.33
N ASP A 161 11.51 -18.77 26.56
CA ASP A 161 12.64 -19.54 27.07
C ASP A 161 12.27 -21.00 27.37
N ASP A 162 11.03 -21.42 27.02
CA ASP A 162 10.63 -22.82 27.09
C ASP A 162 11.43 -23.64 26.06
N PRO A 163 11.88 -24.86 26.41
CA PRO A 163 12.49 -25.76 25.44
C PRO A 163 11.49 -26.13 24.35
N LEU A 164 11.96 -26.27 23.11
CA LEU A 164 11.14 -26.79 22.03
C LEU A 164 10.74 -28.24 22.29
N PRO A 165 9.53 -28.68 21.91
CA PRO A 165 9.20 -30.10 21.90
C PRO A 165 10.17 -30.86 20.99
N ALA A 166 10.44 -32.14 21.31
CA ALA A 166 11.49 -32.93 20.66
C ALA A 166 11.41 -32.90 19.12
N LYS A 167 10.21 -33.05 18.55
CA LYS A 167 9.99 -33.01 17.10
C LYS A 167 10.43 -31.68 16.48
N GLU A 168 10.02 -30.55 17.05
CA GLU A 168 10.39 -29.22 16.58
C GLU A 168 11.86 -28.91 16.85
N ALA A 169 12.43 -29.40 17.95
CA ALA A 169 13.85 -29.28 18.23
C ALA A 169 14.69 -29.99 17.15
N ASP A 170 14.34 -31.24 16.82
CA ASP A 170 15.03 -32.02 15.79
C ASP A 170 14.93 -31.35 14.41
N GLU A 171 13.72 -30.90 14.03
CA GLU A 171 13.48 -30.16 12.78
C GLU A 171 14.32 -28.87 12.72
N TRP A 172 14.38 -28.11 13.81
CA TRP A 172 15.18 -26.88 13.88
C TRP A 172 16.67 -27.16 13.83
N LEU A 173 17.16 -28.15 14.57
CA LEU A 173 18.58 -28.51 14.60
C LEU A 173 19.04 -28.98 13.22
N GLN A 174 18.23 -29.77 12.52
CA GLN A 174 18.52 -30.19 11.14
C GLN A 174 18.59 -29.01 10.17
N PHE A 175 17.66 -28.05 10.25
CA PHE A 175 17.69 -26.86 9.39
C PHE A 175 18.87 -25.94 9.74
N SER A 176 19.11 -25.72 11.03
CA SER A 176 20.13 -24.78 11.50
C SER A 176 21.55 -25.29 11.27
N SER A 177 21.81 -26.60 11.35
CA SER A 177 23.11 -27.17 10.97
C SER A 177 23.41 -26.95 9.49
N ALA A 178 22.43 -27.08 8.61
CA ALA A 178 22.56 -26.77 7.18
C ALA A 178 22.73 -25.27 6.89
N LEU A 179 22.36 -24.38 7.83
CA LEU A 179 22.44 -22.92 7.63
C LEU A 179 23.86 -22.43 7.38
N GLN A 180 24.88 -23.18 7.79
CA GLN A 180 26.28 -22.86 7.53
C GLN A 180 26.64 -22.96 6.04
N ASN A 181 25.92 -23.77 5.27
CA ASN A 181 26.18 -23.99 3.85
C ASN A 181 25.81 -22.75 3.01
N VAL A 182 25.08 -21.79 3.61
CA VAL A 182 24.90 -20.44 3.06
C VAL A 182 26.24 -19.69 2.89
N ASN A 183 27.27 -20.05 3.68
CA ASN A 183 28.59 -19.40 3.61
C ASN A 183 29.32 -19.65 2.28
N ASP A 184 28.92 -20.70 1.56
CA ASP A 184 29.49 -21.10 0.27
C ASP A 184 28.74 -20.46 -0.92
N ILE A 185 27.64 -19.75 -0.66
CA ILE A 185 26.89 -19.04 -1.70
C ILE A 185 27.60 -17.73 -2.05
N GLU A 186 28.00 -17.63 -3.31
CA GLU A 186 28.54 -16.41 -3.92
C GLU A 186 27.56 -15.87 -4.96
N VAL A 187 27.30 -14.57 -4.91
CA VAL A 187 26.36 -13.90 -5.81
C VAL A 187 27.04 -12.70 -6.45
N ASP A 188 27.10 -12.66 -7.77
CA ASP A 188 27.70 -11.52 -8.48
C ASP A 188 27.07 -10.19 -8.04
N ARG A 189 27.90 -9.23 -7.65
CA ARG A 189 27.43 -7.87 -7.32
C ARG A 189 26.94 -7.15 -8.57
N TYR A 190 27.64 -7.32 -9.69
CA TYR A 190 27.33 -6.66 -10.94
C TYR A 190 26.23 -7.43 -11.71
N ILE A 191 25.09 -6.77 -11.94
CA ILE A 191 23.87 -7.41 -12.45
C ILE A 191 23.68 -7.28 -13.97
N LEU A 192 24.57 -6.56 -14.67
CA LEU A 192 24.45 -6.27 -16.10
C LEU A 192 25.57 -6.95 -16.90
N LEU A 193 25.35 -7.13 -18.20
CA LEU A 193 26.45 -7.28 -19.15
C LEU A 193 27.14 -5.94 -19.40
N PRO A 194 28.42 -5.92 -19.81
CA PRO A 194 29.08 -4.69 -20.23
C PRO A 194 28.37 -4.05 -21.44
N LYS A 195 28.02 -2.76 -21.32
CA LYS A 195 27.38 -1.96 -22.39
C LYS A 195 26.17 -2.66 -23.03
N PRO A 196 25.12 -2.99 -22.25
CA PRO A 196 23.96 -3.69 -22.76
C PRO A 196 23.14 -2.78 -23.70
N ASP A 197 22.51 -3.37 -24.70
CA ASP A 197 21.56 -2.65 -25.59
C ASP A 197 20.11 -2.79 -25.15
N LEU A 198 19.84 -3.71 -24.22
CA LEU A 198 18.54 -4.00 -23.65
C LEU A 198 18.70 -4.26 -22.14
N ILE A 199 17.86 -3.60 -21.35
CA ILE A 199 17.74 -3.86 -19.91
C ILE A 199 16.25 -4.04 -19.59
N GLU A 200 15.90 -5.20 -19.03
CA GLU A 200 14.53 -5.52 -18.66
C GLU A 200 14.43 -6.01 -17.22
N ILE A 201 13.39 -5.58 -16.53
CA ILE A 201 13.09 -6.06 -15.18
C ILE A 201 12.03 -7.15 -15.24
N ARG A 202 12.34 -8.30 -14.64
CA ARG A 202 11.47 -9.48 -14.62
C ARG A 202 11.12 -9.82 -13.18
N GLY A 203 9.84 -9.66 -12.84
CA GLY A 203 9.36 -9.90 -11.48
C GLY A 203 8.46 -11.12 -11.42
N PHE A 204 8.62 -12.00 -10.43
CA PHE A 204 7.73 -13.14 -10.21
C PHE A 204 7.09 -13.05 -8.83
N SER A 205 5.89 -13.62 -8.71
CA SER A 205 5.15 -13.66 -7.45
C SER A 205 4.45 -14.99 -7.30
N ASP A 206 4.47 -15.52 -6.07
CA ASP A 206 3.79 -16.77 -5.72
C ASP A 206 3.32 -16.75 -4.26
N ALA A 207 2.35 -17.62 -3.94
CA ALA A 207 1.86 -17.82 -2.61
C ALA A 207 1.48 -19.27 -2.29
N SER A 208 1.83 -19.70 -1.09
CA SER A 208 1.37 -20.95 -0.47
C SER A 208 0.51 -20.66 0.77
N GLU A 209 -0.04 -21.70 1.39
CA GLU A 209 -0.72 -21.57 2.68
C GLU A 209 0.21 -21.05 3.79
N ALA A 210 1.52 -21.30 3.67
CA ALA A 210 2.51 -20.99 4.70
C ALA A 210 3.11 -19.58 4.55
N ALA A 211 3.43 -19.15 3.34
CA ALA A 211 3.99 -17.84 3.06
C ALA A 211 3.69 -17.39 1.62
N TYR A 212 3.93 -16.12 1.34
CA TYR A 212 3.86 -15.56 0.01
C TYR A 212 5.04 -14.64 -0.25
N GLY A 213 5.47 -14.57 -1.51
CA GLY A 213 6.76 -13.97 -1.86
C GLY A 213 6.79 -13.39 -3.26
N ALA A 214 7.83 -12.61 -3.51
CA ALA A 214 8.16 -12.07 -4.81
C ALA A 214 9.66 -11.96 -4.99
N ASP A 215 10.13 -12.12 -6.22
CA ASP A 215 11.53 -11.94 -6.62
C ASP A 215 11.61 -11.08 -7.89
N VAL A 216 12.76 -10.46 -8.09
CA VAL A 216 13.01 -9.53 -9.19
C VAL A 216 14.39 -9.80 -9.77
N TYR A 217 14.43 -10.04 -11.08
CA TYR A 217 15.62 -10.26 -11.88
C TYR A 217 15.86 -9.10 -12.84
N CYS A 218 17.14 -8.86 -13.12
CA CYS A 218 17.59 -8.07 -14.26
C CYS A 218 17.89 -9.01 -15.42
N LYS A 219 17.25 -8.80 -16.58
CA LYS A 219 17.69 -9.36 -17.85
C LYS A 219 18.44 -8.26 -18.60
N SER A 220 19.69 -8.54 -18.97
CA SER A 220 20.47 -7.66 -19.85
C SER A 220 20.91 -8.41 -21.09
N ARG A 221 20.95 -7.72 -22.23
CA ARG A 221 21.44 -8.27 -23.49
C ARG A 221 22.52 -7.37 -24.07
N SER A 222 23.58 -7.97 -24.59
CA SER A 222 24.63 -7.25 -25.31
C SER A 222 24.29 -7.14 -26.80
N ARG A 223 25.00 -6.26 -27.53
CA ARG A 223 24.86 -6.13 -28.98
C ARG A 223 25.23 -7.39 -29.76
N SER A 224 26.01 -8.31 -29.18
CA SER A 224 26.34 -9.61 -29.80
C SER A 224 25.23 -10.65 -29.60
N GLY A 225 24.18 -10.33 -28.85
CA GLY A 225 23.07 -11.23 -28.54
C GLY A 225 23.28 -12.08 -27.28
N GLU A 226 24.37 -11.88 -26.54
CA GLU A 226 24.57 -12.53 -25.23
C GLU A 226 23.51 -12.03 -24.24
N VAL A 227 22.91 -12.94 -23.49
CA VAL A 227 21.88 -12.64 -22.48
C VAL A 227 22.38 -13.06 -21.10
N SER A 228 22.22 -12.17 -20.12
CA SER A 228 22.47 -12.46 -18.71
C SER A 228 21.22 -12.16 -17.89
N ILE A 229 20.91 -13.05 -16.96
CA ILE A 229 19.80 -12.92 -16.02
C ILE A 229 20.38 -13.04 -14.62
N LYS A 230 20.14 -12.05 -13.77
CA LYS A 230 20.67 -11.98 -12.40
C LYS A 230 19.59 -11.57 -11.43
N LEU A 231 19.47 -12.28 -10.30
CA LEU A 231 18.58 -11.91 -9.20
C LEU A 231 19.04 -10.59 -8.58
N ILE A 232 18.13 -9.62 -8.44
CA ILE A 232 18.41 -8.33 -7.81
C ILE A 232 17.99 -8.34 -6.34
N ALA A 233 16.74 -8.74 -6.09
CA ALA A 233 16.16 -8.73 -4.75
C ALA A 233 14.96 -9.66 -4.69
N SER A 234 14.61 -10.09 -3.48
CA SER A 234 13.34 -10.73 -3.21
C SER A 234 12.64 -10.11 -2.01
N LYS A 235 11.42 -10.58 -1.74
CA LYS A 235 10.72 -10.27 -0.49
C LYS A 235 9.76 -11.38 -0.13
N SER A 236 9.77 -11.76 1.14
CA SER A 236 8.81 -12.74 1.67
C SER A 236 7.98 -12.22 2.84
N ARG A 237 6.80 -12.80 2.99
CA ARG A 237 5.92 -12.63 4.15
C ARG A 237 5.28 -13.96 4.52
N VAL A 238 5.33 -14.31 5.80
CA VAL A 238 4.59 -15.45 6.33
C VAL A 238 3.10 -15.17 6.25
N SER A 239 2.31 -16.17 5.86
CA SER A 239 0.88 -16.06 5.68
C SER A 239 0.19 -15.72 7.02
N PRO A 240 -0.88 -14.91 7.02
CA PRO A 240 -1.57 -14.57 8.26
C PRO A 240 -2.17 -15.81 8.94
N ILE A 241 -2.10 -15.87 10.28
CA ILE A 241 -2.73 -16.95 11.07
C ILE A 241 -4.23 -17.06 10.77
N LYS A 242 -4.90 -15.91 10.53
CA LYS A 242 -6.26 -15.90 10.00
C LYS A 242 -6.22 -16.35 8.54
N ARG A 243 -6.69 -17.59 8.30
CA ARG A 243 -6.71 -18.21 6.97
C ARG A 243 -7.36 -17.31 5.93
N LEU A 244 -6.62 -17.10 4.84
CA LEU A 244 -7.09 -16.54 3.58
C LEU A 244 -7.13 -17.68 2.55
N THR A 245 -7.94 -17.53 1.51
CA THR A 245 -7.91 -18.46 0.37
C THR A 245 -6.61 -18.29 -0.41
N ILE A 246 -6.14 -19.34 -1.09
CA ILE A 246 -4.93 -19.30 -1.92
C ILE A 246 -4.97 -18.12 -2.92
N PRO A 247 -6.06 -17.88 -3.68
CA PRO A 247 -6.10 -16.73 -4.60
C PRO A 247 -5.91 -15.37 -3.92
N LYS A 248 -6.35 -15.22 -2.67
CA LYS A 248 -6.15 -13.98 -1.91
C LYS A 248 -4.70 -13.83 -1.44
N LEU A 249 -4.01 -14.93 -1.16
CA LEU A 249 -2.58 -14.93 -0.84
C LEU A 249 -1.74 -14.66 -2.08
N GLU A 250 -2.08 -15.27 -3.23
CA GLU A 250 -1.47 -14.96 -4.53
C GLU A 250 -1.69 -13.48 -4.91
N LEU A 251 -2.87 -12.92 -4.62
CA LEU A 251 -3.08 -11.48 -4.81
C LEU A 251 -2.22 -10.64 -3.84
N CYS A 252 -1.93 -11.13 -2.63
CA CYS A 252 -0.99 -10.46 -1.72
C CYS A 252 0.45 -10.52 -2.23
N SER A 253 0.88 -11.64 -2.83
CA SER A 253 2.21 -11.76 -3.45
C SER A 253 2.34 -10.80 -4.63
N ALA A 254 1.31 -10.67 -5.46
CA ALA A 254 1.29 -9.70 -6.57
C ALA A 254 1.40 -8.24 -6.08
N VAL A 255 0.77 -7.87 -4.95
CA VAL A 255 0.98 -6.55 -4.33
C VAL A 255 2.41 -6.38 -3.85
N LEU A 256 2.99 -7.43 -3.24
CA LEU A 256 4.36 -7.41 -2.77
C LEU A 256 5.33 -7.20 -3.92
N LEU A 257 5.12 -7.90 -5.04
CA LEU A 257 5.90 -7.76 -6.26
C LEU A 257 5.80 -6.36 -6.85
N ALA A 258 4.59 -5.82 -7.02
CA ALA A 258 4.38 -4.47 -7.55
C ALA A 258 5.18 -3.42 -6.75
N LYS A 259 5.17 -3.54 -5.41
CA LYS A 259 5.93 -2.68 -4.50
C LYS A 259 7.44 -2.90 -4.58
N LEU A 260 7.89 -4.13 -4.75
CA LEU A 260 9.30 -4.48 -4.83
C LEU A 260 9.90 -3.94 -6.13
N VAL A 261 9.27 -4.24 -7.27
CA VAL A 261 9.69 -3.76 -8.60
C VAL A 261 9.73 -2.24 -8.64
N THR A 262 8.71 -1.54 -8.13
CA THR A 262 8.72 -0.06 -8.09
C THR A 262 9.93 0.48 -7.33
N ARG A 263 10.29 -0.15 -6.20
CA ARG A 263 11.47 0.24 -5.40
C ARG A 263 12.77 -0.06 -6.11
N VAL A 264 12.89 -1.25 -6.71
CA VAL A 264 14.08 -1.68 -7.45
C VAL A 264 14.33 -0.74 -8.63
N ILE A 265 13.31 -0.47 -9.45
CA ILE A 265 13.39 0.46 -10.59
C ILE A 265 13.85 1.86 -10.12
N SER A 266 13.25 2.37 -9.04
CA SER A 266 13.60 3.68 -8.50
C SER A 266 15.03 3.73 -7.96
N ALA A 267 15.55 2.62 -7.42
CA ALA A 267 16.88 2.53 -6.83
C ALA A 267 17.98 2.34 -7.87
N LEU A 268 17.72 1.58 -8.94
CA LEU A 268 18.71 1.29 -9.97
C LEU A 268 19.10 2.53 -10.80
N LYS A 269 18.19 3.49 -11.00
CA LYS A 269 18.40 4.68 -11.84
C LYS A 269 18.92 4.35 -13.25
N LEU A 270 18.53 3.19 -13.79
CA LEU A 270 18.89 2.73 -15.13
C LEU A 270 17.77 3.02 -16.12
N ASP A 271 18.14 3.18 -17.40
CA ASP A 271 17.19 3.25 -18.52
C ASP A 271 16.63 1.86 -18.83
N ILE A 272 15.56 1.49 -18.12
CA ILE A 272 14.91 0.19 -18.27
C ILE A 272 14.01 0.20 -19.51
N THR A 273 14.28 -0.71 -20.43
CA THR A 273 13.53 -0.84 -21.69
C THR A 273 12.11 -1.36 -21.44
N ASN A 274 11.98 -2.43 -20.65
CA ASN A 274 10.68 -3.05 -20.35
C ASN A 274 10.64 -3.62 -18.94
N THR A 275 9.43 -3.82 -18.44
CA THR A 275 9.17 -4.51 -17.17
C THR A 275 8.06 -5.53 -17.36
N PHE A 276 8.26 -6.75 -16.86
CA PHE A 276 7.31 -7.84 -16.94
C PHE A 276 7.07 -8.46 -15.57
N LEU A 277 5.80 -8.71 -15.26
CA LEU A 277 5.35 -9.22 -13.97
C LEU A 277 4.64 -10.55 -14.18
N TRP A 278 5.16 -11.60 -13.58
CA TRP A 278 4.74 -12.98 -13.78
C TRP A 278 4.03 -13.53 -12.56
N SER A 279 2.96 -14.27 -12.80
CA SER A 279 2.27 -15.07 -11.79
C SER A 279 1.68 -16.30 -12.46
N ASP A 280 1.70 -17.43 -11.79
CA ASP A 280 1.01 -18.66 -12.18
C ASP A 280 -0.49 -18.64 -11.80
N SER A 281 -0.92 -17.65 -11.00
CA SER A 281 -2.32 -17.46 -10.66
C SER A 281 -3.10 -16.76 -11.78
N MET A 282 -3.78 -17.58 -12.59
CA MET A 282 -4.74 -17.10 -13.58
C MET A 282 -5.86 -16.24 -12.96
N ILE A 283 -6.31 -16.58 -11.75
CA ILE A 283 -7.35 -15.83 -11.03
C ILE A 283 -6.86 -14.41 -10.74
N VAL A 284 -5.65 -14.25 -10.22
CA VAL A 284 -5.04 -12.94 -9.96
C VAL A 284 -4.91 -12.14 -11.25
N LEU A 285 -4.37 -12.75 -12.32
CA LEU A 285 -4.22 -12.07 -13.62
C LEU A 285 -5.57 -11.60 -14.18
N CYS A 286 -6.64 -12.35 -13.95
CA CYS A 286 -8.00 -11.93 -14.33
C CYS A 286 -8.55 -10.82 -13.44
N TRP A 287 -8.36 -10.88 -12.11
CA TRP A 287 -8.76 -9.78 -11.22
C TRP A 287 -8.05 -8.47 -11.56
N LEU A 288 -6.78 -8.52 -11.96
CA LEU A 288 -6.00 -7.35 -12.37
C LEU A 288 -6.56 -6.65 -13.61
N GLN A 289 -7.34 -7.34 -14.45
CA GLN A 289 -8.00 -6.74 -15.62
C GLN A 289 -9.35 -6.08 -15.29
N LYS A 290 -9.90 -6.32 -14.09
CA LYS A 290 -11.18 -5.75 -13.68
C LYS A 290 -11.00 -4.38 -13.06
N GLU A 291 -12.02 -3.53 -13.20
CA GLU A 291 -12.10 -2.33 -12.38
C GLU A 291 -12.35 -2.72 -10.91
N PRO A 292 -11.62 -2.14 -9.95
CA PRO A 292 -11.78 -2.44 -8.53
C PRO A 292 -13.21 -2.29 -8.01
N CYS A 293 -14.04 -1.46 -8.65
CA CYS A 293 -15.42 -1.23 -8.26
C CYS A 293 -16.27 -2.52 -8.33
N TYR A 294 -15.96 -3.46 -9.22
CA TYR A 294 -16.67 -4.74 -9.39
C TYR A 294 -16.25 -5.82 -8.40
N LEU A 295 -15.17 -5.62 -7.64
CA LEU A 295 -14.60 -6.62 -6.74
C LEU A 295 -14.96 -6.34 -5.28
N LYS A 296 -15.06 -7.38 -4.45
CA LYS A 296 -15.22 -7.25 -2.99
C LYS A 296 -14.01 -6.53 -2.39
N THR A 297 -14.23 -5.85 -1.26
CA THR A 297 -13.31 -4.84 -0.69
C THR A 297 -11.84 -5.28 -0.59
N LEU A 298 -11.58 -6.51 -0.13
CA LEU A 298 -10.22 -7.01 0.05
C LEU A 298 -9.46 -7.10 -1.28
N VAL A 299 -10.11 -7.68 -2.29
CA VAL A 299 -9.56 -7.87 -3.63
C VAL A 299 -9.48 -6.52 -4.35
N ALA A 300 -10.56 -5.74 -4.30
CA ALA A 300 -10.63 -4.39 -4.88
C ALA A 300 -9.48 -3.48 -4.44
N ASN A 301 -9.20 -3.42 -3.12
CA ASN A 301 -8.15 -2.56 -2.59
C ASN A 301 -6.76 -2.96 -3.09
N ARG A 302 -6.49 -4.26 -3.20
CA ARG A 302 -5.20 -4.80 -3.68
C ARG A 302 -5.02 -4.64 -5.18
N VAL A 303 -6.08 -4.93 -5.96
CA VAL A 303 -6.09 -4.67 -7.40
C VAL A 303 -5.88 -3.19 -7.68
N SER A 304 -6.56 -2.30 -6.96
CA SER A 304 -6.36 -0.85 -7.08
C SER A 304 -4.94 -0.42 -6.74
N GLU A 305 -4.32 -1.05 -5.75
CA GLU A 305 -2.93 -0.76 -5.38
C GLU A 305 -1.95 -1.21 -6.49
N ILE A 306 -2.12 -2.40 -7.04
CA ILE A 306 -1.27 -2.90 -8.14
C ILE A 306 -1.45 -2.03 -9.38
N GLN A 307 -2.69 -1.75 -9.80
CA GLN A 307 -2.99 -0.90 -10.97
C GLN A 307 -2.48 0.54 -10.84
N LYS A 308 -2.22 1.04 -9.62
CA LYS A 308 -1.58 2.35 -9.40
C LYS A 308 -0.06 2.31 -9.54
N LEU A 309 0.55 1.17 -9.22
CA LEU A 309 2.01 1.01 -9.19
C LEU A 309 2.55 0.46 -10.52
N THR A 310 1.75 -0.30 -11.26
CA THR A 310 2.18 -1.03 -12.45
C THR A 310 1.20 -0.87 -13.60
N ASN A 311 1.63 -1.20 -14.81
CA ASN A 311 0.75 -1.26 -15.97
C ASN A 311 0.25 -2.70 -16.14
N ILE A 312 -1.07 -2.88 -16.22
CA ILE A 312 -1.72 -4.20 -16.38
C ILE A 312 -1.15 -4.95 -17.60
N ALA A 313 -0.72 -4.24 -18.66
CA ALA A 313 -0.09 -4.81 -19.84
C ALA A 313 1.25 -5.51 -19.57
N GLN A 314 1.88 -5.29 -18.41
CA GLN A 314 3.11 -5.96 -17.97
C GLN A 314 2.84 -7.36 -17.42
N GLY A 315 1.59 -7.66 -17.02
CA GLY A 315 1.19 -8.94 -16.43
C GLY A 315 1.22 -10.10 -17.43
N ARG A 316 1.85 -11.21 -17.05
CA ARG A 316 1.98 -12.45 -17.82
C ARG A 316 1.77 -13.67 -16.93
N HIS A 317 1.35 -14.76 -17.55
CA HIS A 317 1.27 -16.06 -16.90
C HIS A 317 2.60 -16.81 -17.02
N VAL A 318 3.03 -17.48 -15.94
CA VAL A 318 4.16 -18.42 -15.94
C VAL A 318 3.64 -19.77 -15.44
N SER A 319 4.22 -20.89 -15.88
CA SER A 319 3.87 -22.19 -15.30
C SER A 319 4.38 -22.26 -13.85
N SER A 320 3.69 -22.97 -12.96
CA SER A 320 4.16 -23.10 -11.57
C SER A 320 5.54 -23.77 -11.47
N HIS A 321 5.91 -24.65 -12.41
CA HIS A 321 7.23 -25.28 -12.44
C HIS A 321 8.35 -24.31 -12.82
N ASP A 322 8.04 -23.28 -13.60
CA ASP A 322 9.00 -22.26 -14.04
C ASP A 322 8.93 -21.00 -13.16
N ASN A 323 8.20 -21.03 -12.04
CA ASN A 323 8.00 -19.88 -11.17
C ASN A 323 9.01 -19.90 -10.00
N PRO A 324 10.10 -19.09 -10.04
CA PRO A 324 11.10 -19.07 -8.96
C PRO A 324 10.51 -18.63 -7.61
N ALA A 325 9.41 -17.86 -7.61
CA ALA A 325 8.78 -17.38 -6.40
C ALA A 325 8.19 -18.49 -5.53
N ASP A 326 7.94 -19.69 -6.08
CA ASP A 326 7.48 -20.87 -5.32
C ASP A 326 8.51 -21.29 -4.25
N LEU A 327 9.81 -21.12 -4.53
CA LEU A 327 10.88 -21.38 -3.56
C LEU A 327 10.77 -20.45 -2.34
N ILE A 328 10.36 -19.20 -2.54
CA ILE A 328 10.14 -18.25 -1.44
C ILE A 328 8.88 -18.62 -0.65
N SER A 329 7.79 -18.90 -1.35
CA SER A 329 6.48 -19.11 -0.73
C SER A 329 6.43 -20.39 0.12
N ARG A 330 7.25 -21.40 -0.23
CA ARG A 330 7.38 -22.66 0.52
C ARG A 330 8.57 -22.70 1.47
N GLY A 331 9.64 -21.99 1.12
CA GLY A 331 10.92 -22.05 1.80
C GLY A 331 11.75 -23.28 1.42
N VAL A 332 13.08 -23.14 1.44
CA VAL A 332 14.02 -24.14 0.94
C VAL A 332 15.22 -24.26 1.90
N ASP A 333 15.86 -25.43 1.92
CA ASP A 333 17.11 -25.63 2.66
C ASP A 333 18.29 -24.94 1.94
N PRO A 334 19.32 -24.48 2.67
CA PRO A 334 20.51 -23.86 2.11
C PRO A 334 21.15 -24.62 0.94
N ASP A 335 21.34 -25.94 1.09
CA ASP A 335 21.95 -26.80 0.06
C ASP A 335 21.13 -26.86 -1.23
N ARG A 336 19.81 -26.92 -1.08
CA ARG A 336 18.92 -26.93 -2.24
C ARG A 336 18.85 -25.56 -2.91
N LEU A 337 19.06 -24.48 -2.15
CA LEU A 337 19.12 -23.15 -2.71
C LEU A 337 20.41 -22.93 -3.51
N SER A 338 21.57 -23.35 -2.99
CA SER A 338 22.85 -23.21 -3.68
C SER A 338 22.87 -23.91 -5.04
N GLU A 339 22.20 -25.06 -5.16
CA GLU A 339 22.08 -25.82 -6.42
C GLU A 339 20.96 -25.32 -7.36
N SER A 340 20.16 -24.34 -6.97
CA SER A 340 18.95 -23.94 -7.71
C SER A 340 19.25 -22.96 -8.86
N SER A 341 19.43 -23.48 -10.07
CA SER A 341 19.55 -22.65 -11.27
C SER A 341 18.31 -21.76 -11.49
N LEU A 342 17.11 -22.27 -11.20
CA LEU A 342 15.86 -21.53 -11.29
C LEU A 342 15.87 -20.27 -10.40
N TRP A 343 16.42 -20.36 -9.19
CA TRP A 343 16.52 -19.22 -8.28
C TRP A 343 17.57 -18.20 -8.71
N TRP A 344 18.75 -18.66 -9.14
CA TRP A 344 19.87 -17.76 -9.40
C TRP A 344 19.81 -17.11 -10.80
N SER A 345 19.34 -17.85 -11.79
CA SER A 345 19.31 -17.44 -13.19
C SER A 345 17.89 -17.21 -13.73
N GLY A 346 16.86 -17.43 -12.92
CA GLY A 346 15.48 -17.42 -13.37
C GLY A 346 15.14 -18.59 -14.30
N PRO A 347 13.91 -18.65 -14.83
CA PRO A 347 13.49 -19.73 -15.72
C PRO A 347 14.13 -19.61 -17.11
N GLU A 348 14.41 -20.76 -17.72
CA GLU A 348 15.18 -20.88 -18.97
C GLU A 348 14.58 -20.06 -20.12
N PHE A 349 13.25 -19.97 -20.20
CA PHE A 349 12.57 -19.21 -21.26
C PHE A 349 12.92 -17.72 -21.27
N LEU A 350 13.44 -17.15 -20.18
CA LEU A 350 13.92 -15.77 -20.15
C LEU A 350 15.16 -15.54 -21.01
N THR A 351 15.94 -16.59 -21.30
CA THR A 351 17.13 -16.50 -22.16
C THR A 351 16.76 -16.23 -23.62
N HIS A 352 15.52 -16.54 -24.01
CA HIS A 352 15.00 -16.29 -25.34
C HIS A 352 14.20 -14.99 -25.41
N ASP A 353 14.07 -14.42 -26.61
CA ASP A 353 13.22 -13.25 -26.86
C ASP A 353 11.75 -13.63 -27.15
N SER A 354 11.47 -14.92 -27.28
CA SER A 354 10.14 -15.48 -27.46
C SER A 354 9.55 -15.85 -26.11
N TYR A 355 8.67 -15.00 -25.60
CA TYR A 355 7.99 -15.25 -24.33
C TYR A 355 6.68 -15.99 -24.55
N PRO A 356 6.20 -16.77 -23.56
CA PRO A 356 4.83 -17.22 -23.54
C PRO A 356 3.91 -16.03 -23.83
N LYS A 357 3.02 -16.18 -24.82
CA LYS A 357 2.06 -15.13 -25.13
C LYS A 357 1.21 -14.85 -23.90
N ARG A 358 0.60 -13.67 -23.88
CA ARG A 358 -0.39 -13.30 -22.84
C ARG A 358 -1.66 -14.11 -23.05
N ASP A 359 -1.58 -15.42 -22.88
CA ASP A 359 -2.67 -16.35 -23.04
C ASP A 359 -3.42 -16.39 -21.70
N ILE A 360 -4.25 -15.37 -21.48
CA ILE A 360 -5.21 -15.37 -20.39
C ILE A 360 -6.53 -15.82 -21.03
N PRO A 361 -6.84 -17.13 -21.06
CA PRO A 361 -8.10 -17.61 -21.63
C PRO A 361 -9.25 -16.98 -20.85
N SER A 362 -9.93 -16.04 -21.51
CA SER A 362 -11.03 -15.27 -20.93
C SER A 362 -12.22 -16.15 -20.55
N THR A 363 -12.28 -17.37 -21.10
CA THR A 363 -13.44 -18.27 -21.02
C THR A 363 -13.37 -19.26 -19.86
N VAL A 364 -12.19 -19.70 -19.42
CA VAL A 364 -12.05 -20.80 -18.43
C VAL A 364 -12.19 -20.29 -16.99
N ILE A 365 -11.75 -19.06 -16.71
CA ILE A 365 -11.68 -18.50 -15.35
C ILE A 365 -13.05 -18.01 -14.85
N ILE A 366 -13.97 -17.64 -15.75
CA ILE A 366 -15.34 -17.24 -15.38
C ILE A 366 -16.09 -18.40 -14.66
N ILE A 367 -15.69 -19.65 -14.93
CA ILE A 367 -16.29 -20.85 -14.36
C ILE A 367 -15.69 -21.19 -12.97
N GLN A 368 -14.53 -20.61 -12.60
CA GLN A 368 -13.94 -20.84 -11.28
C GLN A 368 -14.71 -20.10 -10.18
N TYR A 369 -15.18 -20.86 -9.18
CA TYR A 369 -15.95 -20.37 -8.04
C TYR A 369 -15.23 -19.23 -7.30
N ASP A 370 -13.92 -19.35 -7.10
CA ASP A 370 -13.14 -18.34 -6.36
C ASP A 370 -13.09 -16.98 -7.05
N PHE A 371 -12.99 -16.97 -8.39
CA PHE A 371 -13.05 -15.72 -9.16
C PHE A 371 -14.44 -15.08 -9.05
N SER A 372 -15.49 -15.86 -9.34
CA SER A 372 -16.88 -15.39 -9.38
C SER A 372 -17.41 -14.97 -8.01
N ASN A 373 -16.98 -15.64 -6.94
CA ASN A 373 -17.35 -15.28 -5.57
C ASN A 373 -16.76 -13.93 -5.13
N GLU A 374 -15.63 -13.49 -5.68
CA GLU A 374 -15.05 -12.19 -5.32
C GLU A 374 -15.56 -11.02 -6.18
N LEU A 375 -16.37 -11.30 -7.20
CA LEU A 375 -17.19 -10.28 -7.83
C LEU A 375 -18.27 -9.85 -6.82
N LYS A 376 -18.47 -8.55 -6.70
CA LYS A 376 -19.71 -8.05 -6.08
C LYS A 376 -20.83 -8.56 -6.97
N ASN A 377 -21.76 -9.34 -6.41
CA ASN A 377 -22.90 -9.90 -7.12
C ASN A 377 -23.39 -8.92 -8.18
N SER A 378 -23.17 -9.29 -9.43
CA SER A 378 -23.75 -8.65 -10.59
C SER A 378 -25.26 -8.88 -10.54
N ASN A 379 -25.95 -8.03 -9.80
CA ASN A 379 -27.31 -7.62 -10.17
C ASN A 379 -27.28 -6.59 -11.33
N CYS A 380 -26.25 -6.68 -12.17
CA CYS A 380 -26.04 -5.97 -13.43
C CYS A 380 -25.40 -7.04 -14.34
N SER A 381 -26.07 -7.70 -15.28
CA SER A 381 -27.11 -7.23 -16.18
C SER A 381 -27.89 -8.45 -16.68
N ASP A 382 -29.21 -8.44 -16.48
CA ASP A 382 -30.23 -8.93 -17.41
C ASP A 382 -31.58 -8.79 -16.70
N SER A 383 -32.45 -7.98 -17.31
CA SER A 383 -33.85 -7.74 -16.97
C SER A 383 -34.30 -8.15 -15.56
N LYS A 384 -33.90 -7.40 -14.53
CA LYS A 384 -34.61 -7.46 -13.25
C LYS A 384 -35.85 -6.59 -13.36
N CYS A 385 -36.97 -7.26 -13.61
CA CYS A 385 -38.25 -6.75 -13.17
C CYS A 385 -38.11 -6.42 -11.68
N PHE A 386 -38.11 -5.13 -11.35
CA PHE A 386 -37.96 -4.66 -9.99
C PHE A 386 -39.25 -5.02 -9.26
N SER A 387 -39.27 -6.13 -8.53
CA SER A 387 -40.25 -6.27 -7.45
C SER A 387 -39.82 -5.31 -6.35
N VAL A 388 -40.35 -4.09 -6.42
CA VAL A 388 -40.32 -3.15 -5.30
C VAL A 388 -41.15 -3.80 -4.20
N PHE A 389 -40.51 -4.51 -3.28
CA PHE A 389 -41.10 -4.72 -1.98
C PHE A 389 -41.20 -3.35 -1.33
N SER A 390 -42.42 -2.86 -1.20
CA SER A 390 -42.75 -1.53 -0.69
C SER A 390 -42.59 -1.45 0.83
N ASP A 391 -41.45 -1.85 1.38
CA ASP A 391 -41.10 -1.47 2.75
C ASP A 391 -40.37 -0.13 2.72
N GLY A 392 -41.18 0.89 2.46
CA GLY A 392 -41.01 2.27 2.90
C GLY A 392 -39.86 3.05 2.26
N VAL A 393 -40.23 4.14 1.58
CA VAL A 393 -39.39 5.32 1.25
C VAL A 393 -38.43 5.74 2.39
N ASN A 394 -38.76 5.39 3.64
CA ASN A 394 -37.97 5.62 4.84
C ASN A 394 -36.57 4.98 4.84
N ASN A 395 -36.37 3.80 4.22
CA ASN A 395 -35.07 3.11 4.29
C ASN A 395 -34.00 3.81 3.42
N PHE A 396 -34.38 4.26 2.22
CA PHE A 396 -33.47 4.95 1.30
C PHE A 396 -32.99 6.30 1.85
N ALA A 397 -33.91 7.09 2.41
CA ALA A 397 -33.57 8.39 2.99
C ALA A 397 -32.64 8.26 4.20
N LYS A 398 -32.86 7.25 5.05
CA LYS A 398 -32.01 6.96 6.21
C LYS A 398 -30.58 6.58 5.79
N VAL A 399 -30.45 5.65 4.85
CA VAL A 399 -29.15 5.24 4.29
C VAL A 399 -28.38 6.45 3.74
N LEU A 400 -29.06 7.33 2.99
CA LEU A 400 -28.44 8.52 2.41
C LEU A 400 -27.96 9.53 3.46
N ILE A 401 -28.75 9.76 4.51
CA ILE A 401 -28.38 10.63 5.63
C ILE A 401 -27.16 10.06 6.36
N ASP A 402 -27.04 8.73 6.42
CA ASP A 402 -25.96 8.05 7.13
C ASP A 402 -24.61 8.04 6.37
N LEU A 403 -24.59 8.34 5.07
CA LEU A 403 -23.39 8.35 4.21
C LEU A 403 -22.35 9.42 4.60
N SER A 404 -22.73 10.45 5.37
CA SER A 404 -21.81 11.54 5.68
C SER A 404 -22.11 12.23 7.00
N ASN A 405 -21.07 12.76 7.64
CA ASN A 405 -21.18 13.66 8.79
C ASN A 405 -21.11 15.14 8.40
N ASN A 406 -21.37 15.47 7.13
CA ASN A 406 -21.38 16.85 6.63
C ASN A 406 -22.75 17.16 6.03
N TYR A 407 -23.49 18.06 6.69
CA TYR A 407 -24.85 18.45 6.31
C TYR A 407 -24.93 18.96 4.86
N CYS A 408 -24.04 19.87 4.46
CA CYS A 408 -23.99 20.41 3.10
C CYS A 408 -23.71 19.33 2.05
N LYS A 409 -22.88 18.33 2.38
CA LYS A 409 -22.59 17.22 1.48
C LYS A 409 -23.82 16.34 1.24
N ILE A 410 -24.60 16.05 2.29
CA ILE A 410 -25.86 15.29 2.18
C ILE A 410 -26.84 16.02 1.26
N ILE A 411 -27.03 17.32 1.47
CA ILE A 411 -27.93 18.13 0.62
C ILE A 411 -27.47 18.10 -0.84
N ARG A 412 -26.17 18.29 -1.10
CA ARG A 412 -25.63 18.25 -2.47
C ARG A 412 -25.83 16.89 -3.14
N ILE A 413 -25.60 15.78 -2.44
CA ILE A 413 -25.83 14.43 -2.97
C ILE A 413 -27.31 14.27 -3.37
N LEU A 414 -28.23 14.63 -2.47
CA LEU A 414 -29.67 14.58 -2.75
C LEU A 414 -30.07 15.49 -3.92
N SER A 415 -29.45 16.65 -4.06
CA SER A 415 -29.76 17.57 -5.17
C SER A 415 -29.30 17.00 -6.50
N TYR A 416 -28.14 16.34 -6.56
CA TYR A 416 -27.73 15.62 -7.77
C TYR A 416 -28.62 14.44 -8.10
N ILE A 417 -29.12 13.71 -7.08
CA ILE A 417 -30.10 12.63 -7.28
C ILE A 417 -31.40 13.20 -7.87
N TYR A 418 -31.95 14.28 -7.30
CA TYR A 418 -33.16 14.91 -7.84
C TYR A 418 -32.96 15.48 -9.23
N ARG A 419 -31.80 16.10 -9.50
CA ARG A 419 -31.45 16.59 -10.83
C ARG A 419 -31.38 15.46 -11.85
N PHE A 420 -30.77 14.33 -11.48
CA PHE A 420 -30.73 13.15 -12.32
C PHE A 420 -32.15 12.67 -12.64
N ILE A 421 -33.00 12.52 -11.62
CA ILE A 421 -34.41 12.12 -11.80
C ILE A 421 -35.14 13.10 -12.73
N ASN A 422 -34.95 14.41 -12.54
CA ASN A 422 -35.55 15.43 -13.39
C ASN A 422 -35.05 15.34 -14.85
N ASN A 423 -33.75 15.18 -15.06
CA ASN A 423 -33.16 15.09 -16.40
C ASN A 423 -33.53 13.80 -17.14
N CYS A 424 -33.84 12.72 -16.41
CA CYS A 424 -34.40 11.49 -16.97
C CYS A 424 -35.85 11.69 -17.43
N LYS A 425 -36.65 12.46 -16.68
CA LYS A 425 -38.06 12.75 -16.99
C LYS A 425 -38.20 13.80 -18.10
N ASN A 426 -37.36 14.84 -18.08
CA ASN A 426 -37.43 15.99 -18.97
C ASN A 426 -36.20 16.01 -19.90
N LYS A 427 -36.23 15.17 -20.94
CA LYS A 427 -35.07 14.96 -21.84
C LYS A 427 -34.71 16.19 -22.69
N SER A 428 -35.67 17.05 -22.99
CA SER A 428 -35.51 18.29 -23.79
C SER A 428 -34.88 19.44 -22.98
N GLU A 429 -35.09 19.49 -21.67
CA GLU A 429 -34.67 20.59 -20.79
C GLU A 429 -33.78 20.09 -19.64
N ARG A 430 -32.64 19.47 -20.01
CA ARG A 430 -31.71 18.95 -19.00
C ARG A 430 -30.97 20.08 -18.29
N LYS A 431 -31.05 20.10 -16.96
CA LYS A 431 -30.23 20.96 -16.11
C LYS A 431 -28.77 20.52 -16.15
N LYS A 432 -27.86 21.46 -16.41
CA LYS A 432 -26.40 21.26 -16.50
C LYS A 432 -25.69 22.32 -15.63
N GLY A 433 -24.40 22.12 -15.35
CA GLY A 433 -23.58 23.08 -14.59
C GLY A 433 -23.68 22.93 -13.06
N PRO A 434 -23.30 23.96 -12.27
CA PRO A 434 -23.40 23.97 -10.81
C PRO A 434 -24.83 23.78 -10.30
N LEU A 435 -24.99 23.33 -9.04
CA LEU A 435 -26.31 23.19 -8.40
C LEU A 435 -26.94 24.57 -8.13
N GLU A 436 -28.20 24.72 -8.51
CA GLU A 436 -28.97 25.93 -8.25
C GLU A 436 -29.49 25.95 -6.80
N SER A 437 -29.73 27.14 -6.25
CA SER A 437 -30.27 27.31 -4.89
C SER A 437 -31.61 26.59 -4.70
N GLY A 438 -32.48 26.59 -5.73
CA GLY A 438 -33.75 25.88 -5.71
C GLY A 438 -33.58 24.35 -5.55
N GLU A 439 -32.57 23.76 -6.19
CA GLU A 439 -32.31 22.32 -6.08
C GLU A 439 -31.80 21.93 -4.69
N LEU A 440 -30.93 22.76 -4.11
CA LEU A 440 -30.48 22.61 -2.73
C LEU A 440 -31.65 22.73 -1.76
N LYS A 441 -32.57 23.67 -2.01
CA LYS A 441 -33.74 23.89 -1.15
C LYS A 441 -34.70 22.70 -1.16
N VAL A 442 -34.98 22.11 -2.32
CA VAL A 442 -35.82 20.91 -2.43
C VAL A 442 -35.22 19.75 -1.62
N SER A 443 -33.92 19.53 -1.73
CA SER A 443 -33.21 18.50 -0.96
C SER A 443 -33.21 18.77 0.54
N GLU A 444 -33.01 20.03 0.95
CA GLU A 444 -33.11 20.46 2.35
C GLU A 444 -34.49 20.14 2.94
N LEU A 445 -35.57 20.54 2.23
CA LEU A 445 -36.94 20.29 2.66
C LEU A 445 -37.25 18.79 2.78
N PHE A 446 -36.76 17.98 1.85
CA PHE A 446 -36.95 16.52 1.92
C PHE A 446 -36.33 15.92 3.19
N VAL A 447 -35.08 16.26 3.49
CA VAL A 447 -34.39 15.75 4.69
C VAL A 447 -35.12 16.17 5.97
N LEU A 448 -35.55 17.43 6.05
CA LEU A 448 -36.26 17.95 7.22
C LEU A 448 -37.61 17.24 7.43
N LYS A 449 -38.38 17.02 6.35
CA LYS A 449 -39.63 16.26 6.42
C LYS A 449 -39.39 14.84 6.90
N GLN A 450 -38.33 14.19 6.42
CA GLN A 450 -38.02 12.83 6.80
C GLN A 450 -37.77 12.71 8.31
N VAL A 451 -36.97 13.62 8.85
CA VAL A 451 -36.64 13.66 10.29
C VAL A 451 -37.87 13.94 11.14
N GLN A 452 -38.75 14.84 10.70
CA GLN A 452 -40.03 15.09 11.37
C GLN A 452 -40.97 13.88 11.29
N ASN A 453 -41.05 13.20 10.16
CA ASN A 453 -41.87 11.99 10.03
C ASN A 453 -41.32 10.80 10.82
N GLU A 454 -40.00 10.75 11.07
CA GLU A 454 -39.39 9.71 11.89
C GLU A 454 -39.67 9.91 13.38
N HIS A 455 -39.53 11.13 13.89
CA HIS A 455 -39.59 11.39 15.33
C HIS A 455 -40.90 12.04 15.81
N LEU A 456 -41.61 12.76 14.94
CA LEU A 456 -42.84 13.52 15.27
C LEU A 456 -44.05 12.94 14.53
N VAL A 457 -44.03 11.66 14.17
CA VAL A 457 -45.06 11.02 13.33
C VAL A 457 -46.48 11.23 13.86
N LYS A 458 -46.68 11.15 15.18
CA LYS A 458 -47.98 11.33 15.83
C LYS A 458 -48.47 12.77 15.68
N ASP A 459 -47.58 13.73 15.92
CA ASP A 459 -47.88 15.17 15.83
C ASP A 459 -48.14 15.60 14.40
N VAL A 460 -47.30 15.17 13.44
CA VAL A 460 -47.48 15.43 12.01
C VAL A 460 -48.83 14.90 11.53
N ASN A 461 -49.18 13.67 11.90
CA ASN A 461 -50.45 13.07 11.51
C ASN A 461 -51.66 13.76 12.15
N SER A 462 -51.55 14.19 13.40
CA SER A 462 -52.60 14.97 14.08
C SER A 462 -52.80 16.32 13.40
N LEU A 463 -51.71 17.05 13.13
CA LEU A 463 -51.75 18.33 12.42
C LEU A 463 -52.34 18.21 11.01
N ARG A 464 -52.02 17.15 10.27
CA ARG A 464 -52.60 16.90 8.94
C ARG A 464 -54.09 16.62 8.98
N LYS A 465 -54.59 15.89 9.99
CA LYS A 465 -55.99 15.45 10.07
C LYS A 465 -56.91 16.45 10.77
N LYS A 466 -56.41 17.11 11.81
CA LYS A 466 -57.20 17.93 12.75
C LYS A 466 -56.76 19.39 12.81
N GLY A 467 -55.64 19.75 12.20
CA GLY A 467 -55.07 21.10 12.28
C GLY A 467 -54.37 21.42 13.61
N GLU A 468 -54.43 20.52 14.59
CA GLU A 468 -53.81 20.68 15.91
C GLU A 468 -53.14 19.37 16.39
N VAL A 469 -52.15 19.50 17.30
CA VAL A 469 -51.52 18.36 17.98
C VAL A 469 -52.39 17.84 19.13
N SER A 470 -52.15 16.60 19.59
CA SER A 470 -52.93 16.03 20.70
C SER A 470 -52.72 16.80 22.00
N LYS A 471 -53.70 16.71 22.92
CA LYS A 471 -53.64 17.43 24.21
C LYS A 471 -52.46 16.99 25.08
N GLU A 472 -51.98 15.76 24.87
CA GLU A 472 -50.87 15.11 25.55
C GLU A 472 -49.51 15.36 24.88
N SER A 473 -49.49 16.06 23.74
CA SER A 473 -48.24 16.34 23.01
C SER A 473 -47.40 17.37 23.74
N GLN A 474 -46.12 17.07 23.89
CA GLN A 474 -45.10 18.00 24.41
C GLN A 474 -44.93 19.24 23.51
N LEU A 475 -45.37 19.18 22.26
CA LEU A 475 -45.26 20.29 21.32
C LEU A 475 -46.38 21.31 21.46
N ARG A 476 -47.46 21.02 22.21
CA ARG A 476 -48.67 21.86 22.26
C ARG A 476 -48.39 23.31 22.65
N ASN A 477 -47.48 23.53 23.61
CA ASN A 477 -47.10 24.86 24.10
C ASN A 477 -46.32 25.69 23.06
N LEU A 478 -45.85 25.06 21.98
CA LEU A 478 -45.17 25.73 20.87
C LEU A 478 -46.13 26.14 19.74
N HIS A 479 -47.45 25.95 19.93
CA HIS A 479 -48.49 26.21 18.92
C HIS A 479 -48.10 25.72 17.51
N PRO A 480 -47.74 24.43 17.35
CA PRO A 480 -47.15 23.94 16.12
C PRO A 480 -48.17 23.92 14.99
N PHE A 481 -47.73 24.23 13.78
CA PHE A 481 -48.55 24.15 12.57
C PHE A 481 -47.76 23.62 11.38
N LEU A 482 -48.45 23.17 10.34
CA LEU A 482 -47.83 22.74 9.08
C LEU A 482 -47.76 23.90 8.10
N ASP A 483 -46.58 24.16 7.54
CA ASP A 483 -46.42 25.14 6.48
C ASP A 483 -46.90 24.62 5.11
N SER A 484 -46.87 25.48 4.10
CA SER A 484 -47.23 25.11 2.71
C SER A 484 -46.32 24.02 2.11
N SER A 485 -45.12 23.86 2.67
CA SER A 485 -44.22 22.77 2.31
C SER A 485 -44.54 21.49 3.07
N GLY A 486 -45.41 21.49 4.10
CA GLY A 486 -45.74 20.32 4.92
C GLY A 486 -44.68 20.02 6.00
N LEU A 487 -43.91 21.01 6.43
CA LEU A 487 -43.04 20.95 7.60
C LEU A 487 -43.74 21.49 8.85
N VAL A 488 -43.48 20.87 9.99
CA VAL A 488 -43.93 21.36 11.30
C VAL A 488 -43.07 22.54 11.71
N ARG A 489 -43.72 23.67 11.99
CA ARG A 489 -43.09 24.91 12.48
C ARG A 489 -43.65 25.29 13.82
N VAL A 490 -42.86 26.05 14.58
CA VAL A 490 -43.30 26.67 15.83
C VAL A 490 -44.17 27.88 15.51
N GLY A 491 -45.33 27.99 16.15
CA GLY A 491 -46.20 29.17 16.10
C GLY A 491 -45.92 30.13 17.26
N GLY A 492 -46.65 31.25 17.33
CA GLY A 492 -46.59 32.17 18.46
C GLY A 492 -46.65 33.65 18.09
N GLY A 493 -46.35 34.52 19.08
CA GLY A 493 -46.61 35.96 19.05
C GLY A 493 -45.73 36.81 18.13
N LEU A 494 -44.79 36.21 17.38
CA LEU A 494 -43.93 36.95 16.43
C LEU A 494 -44.58 37.20 15.07
N GLY A 495 -45.83 36.77 14.86
CA GLY A 495 -46.52 36.89 13.58
C GLY A 495 -46.60 38.32 13.04
N ASN A 496 -46.78 39.30 13.93
CA ASN A 496 -46.89 40.72 13.62
C ASN A 496 -45.54 41.46 13.49
N SER A 497 -44.40 40.77 13.65
CA SER A 497 -43.07 41.39 13.49
C SER A 497 -42.70 41.59 12.02
N GLU A 498 -41.63 42.34 11.72
CA GLU A 498 -41.09 42.48 10.35
C GLU A 498 -40.03 41.40 10.01
N LEU A 499 -39.92 40.36 10.84
CA LEU A 499 -38.91 39.31 10.66
C LEU A 499 -39.22 38.39 9.45
N SER A 500 -38.19 37.71 8.94
CA SER A 500 -38.37 36.69 7.91
C SER A 500 -39.22 35.52 8.41
N THR A 501 -39.93 34.84 7.51
CA THR A 501 -40.82 33.72 7.84
C THR A 501 -40.14 32.63 8.66
N ASP A 502 -38.89 32.28 8.31
CA ASP A 502 -38.11 31.26 9.02
C ASP A 502 -37.72 31.69 10.45
N ARG A 503 -37.65 33.00 10.74
CA ARG A 503 -37.42 33.55 12.09
C ARG A 503 -38.71 33.67 12.90
N LYS A 504 -39.81 34.03 12.24
CA LYS A 504 -41.15 34.10 12.87
C LYS A 504 -41.64 32.72 13.28
N TYR A 505 -41.45 31.76 12.38
CA TYR A 505 -41.96 30.41 12.48
C TYR A 505 -40.85 29.40 12.19
N PRO A 506 -39.90 29.21 13.11
CA PRO A 506 -38.76 28.31 12.89
C PRO A 506 -39.20 26.86 12.73
N ILE A 507 -38.47 26.12 11.89
CA ILE A 507 -38.74 24.71 11.58
C ILE A 507 -38.34 23.87 12.78
N LEU A 508 -39.28 23.07 13.29
CA LEU A 508 -39.07 22.31 14.50
C LEU A 508 -38.13 21.11 14.25
N LEU A 509 -37.07 20.97 15.05
CA LEU A 509 -36.09 19.90 14.96
C LEU A 509 -36.18 18.96 16.19
N PRO A 510 -36.36 17.64 16.00
CA PRO A 510 -36.36 16.68 17.10
C PRO A 510 -35.01 16.60 17.83
N SER A 511 -35.02 16.45 19.15
CA SER A 511 -33.80 16.41 19.99
C SER A 511 -32.89 15.23 19.68
N LYS A 512 -33.46 14.05 19.41
CA LYS A 512 -32.72 12.78 19.19
C LYS A 512 -32.36 12.49 17.72
N GLY A 513 -32.59 13.43 16.81
CA GLY A 513 -32.36 13.22 15.38
C GLY A 513 -30.90 13.44 14.95
N ARG A 514 -30.30 12.50 14.20
CA ARG A 514 -28.94 12.66 13.63
C ARG A 514 -28.81 13.95 12.81
N VAL A 515 -29.82 14.27 12.01
CA VAL A 515 -29.82 15.50 11.20
C VAL A 515 -29.79 16.75 12.07
N THR A 516 -30.48 16.76 13.22
CA THR A 516 -30.42 17.88 14.18
C THR A 516 -28.98 18.11 14.64
N HIS A 517 -28.26 17.05 14.99
CA HIS A 517 -26.83 17.16 15.34
C HIS A 517 -25.98 17.67 14.18
N LEU A 518 -26.22 17.21 12.95
CA LEU A 518 -25.48 17.67 11.77
C LEU A 518 -25.74 19.15 11.45
N ILE A 519 -26.97 19.64 11.66
CA ILE A 519 -27.31 21.06 11.52
C ILE A 519 -26.59 21.87 12.60
N LEU A 520 -26.61 21.43 13.86
CA LEU A 520 -25.88 22.08 14.95
C LEU A 520 -24.37 22.15 14.67
N GLN A 521 -23.76 21.05 14.22
CA GLN A 521 -22.35 21.01 13.83
C GLN A 521 -22.06 21.93 12.65
N TYR A 522 -22.96 22.01 11.67
CA TYR A 522 -22.84 22.92 10.54
C TYR A 522 -22.80 24.38 11.00
N TYR A 523 -23.78 24.83 11.80
CA TYR A 523 -23.79 26.21 12.31
C TYR A 523 -22.63 26.49 13.25
N HIS A 524 -22.20 25.52 14.06
CA HIS A 524 -21.04 25.66 14.92
C HIS A 524 -19.75 25.89 14.12
N ARG A 525 -19.51 25.12 13.06
CA ARG A 525 -18.34 25.28 12.19
C ARG A 525 -18.43 26.55 11.32
N MET A 526 -19.60 26.84 10.76
CA MET A 526 -19.82 28.02 9.91
C MET A 526 -19.56 29.32 10.68
N ASN A 527 -19.89 29.36 11.97
CA ASN A 527 -19.68 30.51 12.84
C ASN A 527 -18.41 30.33 13.69
N LEU A 528 -17.35 29.70 13.18
CA LEU A 528 -16.02 29.64 13.81
C LEU A 528 -16.02 29.13 15.26
N HIS A 529 -16.76 28.07 15.54
CA HIS A 529 -16.82 27.39 16.84
C HIS A 529 -17.40 28.22 17.99
N VAL A 530 -18.36 29.11 17.70
CA VAL A 530 -19.10 29.89 18.71
C VAL A 530 -19.66 29.03 19.86
N GLY A 531 -19.70 29.65 21.05
CA GLY A 531 -20.23 29.04 22.27
C GLY A 531 -21.74 28.74 22.21
N PRO A 532 -22.28 27.99 23.20
CA PRO A 532 -23.62 27.41 23.13
C PRO A 532 -24.76 28.41 22.92
N GLN A 533 -24.72 29.57 23.59
CA GLN A 533 -25.77 30.59 23.47
C GLN A 533 -25.80 31.22 22.07
N SER A 534 -24.64 31.59 21.53
CA SER A 534 -24.52 32.12 20.17
C SER A 534 -24.88 31.08 19.12
N LEU A 535 -24.45 29.82 19.30
CA LEU A 535 -24.86 28.73 18.43
C LEU A 535 -26.38 28.57 18.39
N LEU A 536 -27.02 28.57 19.56
CA LEU A 536 -28.47 28.47 19.66
C LEU A 536 -29.18 29.65 18.99
N PHE A 537 -28.65 30.86 19.15
CA PHE A 537 -29.16 32.05 18.46
C PHE A 537 -29.11 31.88 16.94
N HIS A 538 -27.97 31.47 16.37
CA HIS A 538 -27.82 31.29 14.93
C HIS A 538 -28.75 30.18 14.38
N VAL A 539 -28.88 29.08 15.11
CA VAL A 539 -29.76 27.97 14.74
C VAL A 539 -31.23 28.41 14.79
N ARG A 540 -31.64 29.15 15.83
CA ARG A 540 -32.99 29.69 16.01
C ARG A 540 -33.43 30.71 14.98
N GLN A 541 -32.52 31.20 14.14
CA GLN A 541 -32.93 32.03 13.00
C GLN A 541 -33.71 31.26 11.94
N LYS A 542 -33.64 29.93 11.94
CA LYS A 542 -34.32 29.06 10.97
C LYS A 542 -34.94 27.80 11.57
N TYR A 543 -34.37 27.30 12.66
CA TYR A 543 -34.69 26.00 13.23
C TYR A 543 -34.95 26.10 14.74
N TRP A 544 -35.93 25.36 15.24
CA TRP A 544 -36.21 25.24 16.66
C TRP A 544 -35.84 23.85 17.18
N PRO A 545 -34.60 23.64 17.68
CA PRO A 545 -34.22 22.38 18.29
C PRO A 545 -34.96 22.18 19.61
N LEU A 546 -35.63 21.03 19.73
CA LEU A 546 -36.14 20.53 20.99
C LEU A 546 -34.96 20.04 21.84
N TRP A 547 -35.07 20.21 23.16
CA TRP A 547 -34.09 19.76 24.14
C TRP A 547 -34.67 18.61 24.95
#